data_AF-T1ILZ6-F1
#
_entry.id   AF-T1ILZ6-F1
#
_cell.length_a   1.000
_cell.length_b   1.000
_cell.length_c   1.000
_cell.angle_alpha   90.00
_cell.angle_beta   90.00
_cell.angle_gamma   90.00
#
_symmetry.space_group_name_H-M   'P 1'
#
loop_
_entity.id
_entity.type
_entity.pdbx_description
1 polymer ?
#
loop_
_entity_poly.entity_id
_entity_poly.type
_entity_poly.pdbx_seq_one_letter_code
_entity_poly.pdbx_strand_id
1 'polypeptide(L)'
;MTEQTKLEYQALTRDDPTCQEIINYIQKGWPAFENMVSHAARAYWPEKDNISTLEQLLFHDNKLIPPLQKRRDVLTKIHDGHLGIIKMKGMARNAVWWPGIKKTSRTLQTNVRHARK
;
A
#
# COMPACT_ATOMS: atom_id res chain seq x y z
N MET A 1 -13.74 -6.65 -2.79
CA MET A 1 -13.64 -5.97 -1.48
C MET A 1 -15.06 -5.78 -0.97
N THR A 2 -15.36 -6.07 0.30
CA THR A 2 -16.70 -5.79 0.85
C THR A 2 -16.87 -4.28 1.06
N GLU A 3 -18.11 -3.77 1.06
CA GLU A 3 -18.36 -2.34 1.28
C GLU A 3 -17.82 -1.84 2.62
N GLN A 4 -17.94 -2.64 3.68
CA GLN A 4 -17.40 -2.29 5.00
C GLN A 4 -15.88 -2.10 4.97
N THR A 5 -15.16 -2.99 4.28
CA THR A 5 -13.70 -2.86 4.11
C THR A 5 -13.33 -1.66 3.25
N LYS A 6 -14.14 -1.33 2.23
CA LYS A 6 -13.95 -0.12 1.42
C LYS A 6 -14.00 1.14 2.29
N LEU A 7 -15.08 1.30 3.07
CA LEU A 7 -15.28 2.46 3.94
C LEU A 7 -14.16 2.62 4.97
N GLU A 8 -13.73 1.51 5.57
CA GLU A 8 -12.60 1.50 6.51
C GLU A 8 -11.31 2.00 5.84
N TYR A 9 -10.99 1.51 4.64
CA TYR A 9 -9.80 1.96 3.91
C TYR A 9 -9.89 3.44 3.53
N GLN A 10 -11.06 3.92 3.13
CA GLN A 10 -11.26 5.34 2.83
C GLN A 10 -11.09 6.23 4.06
N ALA A 11 -11.61 5.81 5.22
CA ALA A 11 -11.40 6.53 6.48
C ALA A 11 -9.91 6.59 6.84
N LEU A 12 -9.21 5.45 6.79
CA LEU A 12 -7.79 5.39 7.11
C LEU A 12 -6.91 6.13 6.09
N THR A 13 -7.33 6.21 4.83
CA THR A 13 -6.63 7.01 3.80
C THR A 13 -6.81 8.50 4.04
N ARG A 14 -7.96 8.93 4.58
CA ARG A 14 -8.20 10.31 5.02
C ARG A 14 -7.32 10.70 6.21
N ASP A 15 -7.11 9.78 7.13
CA ASP A 15 -6.32 10.03 8.33
C ASP A 15 -4.81 9.84 8.12
N ASP A 16 -4.38 9.28 6.99
CA ASP A 16 -2.96 9.09 6.64
C ASP A 16 -2.41 10.32 5.91
N PRO A 17 -1.52 11.12 6.54
CA PRO A 17 -1.00 12.34 5.95
C PRO A 17 -0.24 12.11 4.64
N THR A 18 0.43 10.96 4.52
CA THR A 18 1.17 10.60 3.31
C THR A 18 0.19 10.35 2.15
N CYS A 19 -0.91 9.66 2.44
CA CYS A 19 -1.94 9.41 1.44
C CYS A 19 -2.62 10.71 0.99
N GLN A 20 -2.96 11.59 1.92
CA GLN A 20 -3.57 12.89 1.59
C GLN A 20 -2.63 13.76 0.75
N GLU A 21 -1.34 13.73 1.04
CA GLU A 21 -0.35 14.48 0.26
C GLU A 21 -0.20 13.93 -1.16
N ILE A 22 -0.16 12.60 -1.33
CA ILE A 22 -0.18 11.95 -2.64
C ILE A 22 -1.46 12.32 -3.41
N ILE A 23 -2.64 12.27 -2.76
CA ILE A 23 -3.91 12.66 -3.39
C ILE A 23 -3.85 14.12 -3.85
N ASN A 24 -3.30 15.00 -3.03
CA ASN A 24 -3.13 16.41 -3.38
C ASN A 24 -2.19 16.59 -4.59
N TYR A 25 -1.09 15.83 -4.69
CA TYR A 25 -0.23 15.84 -5.87
C TYR A 25 -0.90 15.27 -7.12
N ILE A 26 -1.72 14.22 -7.00
CA ILE A 26 -2.49 13.71 -8.14
C ILE A 26 -3.46 14.77 -8.66
N GLN A 27 -4.11 15.52 -7.76
CA GLN A 27 -5.13 16.52 -8.13
C GLN A 27 -4.52 17.84 -8.64
N LYS A 28 -3.42 18.31 -8.03
CA LYS A 28 -2.81 19.61 -8.36
C LYS A 28 -1.61 19.50 -9.31
N GLY A 29 -1.19 18.28 -9.60
CA GLY A 29 0.06 18.00 -10.27
C GLY A 29 1.17 17.70 -9.27
N TRP A 30 1.98 16.70 -9.61
CA TRP A 30 3.22 16.45 -8.92
C TRP A 30 4.19 17.61 -9.19
N PRO A 31 5.06 17.96 -8.23
CA PRO A 31 6.17 18.88 -8.50
C PRO A 31 6.98 18.51 -9.77
N ALA A 32 7.88 19.37 -10.22
CA ALA A 32 8.79 19.03 -11.34
C ALA A 32 10.03 18.24 -10.88
N PHE A 33 10.46 18.43 -9.63
CA PHE A 33 11.70 17.86 -9.10
C PHE A 33 11.45 17.09 -7.80
N GLU A 34 12.14 15.95 -7.65
CA GLU A 34 11.98 15.03 -6.51
C GLU A 34 12.28 15.69 -5.15
N ASN A 35 13.23 16.62 -5.11
CA ASN A 35 13.60 17.34 -3.90
C ASN A 35 12.51 18.30 -3.40
N MET A 36 11.56 18.67 -4.27
CA MET A 36 10.39 19.49 -3.92
C MET A 36 9.20 18.64 -3.42
N VAL A 37 9.31 17.32 -3.51
CA VAL A 37 8.34 16.38 -2.93
C VAL A 37 8.64 16.23 -1.45
N SER A 38 7.59 16.16 -0.64
CA SER A 38 7.72 15.83 0.78
C SER A 38 8.49 14.53 0.99
N HIS A 39 9.13 14.42 2.15
CA HIS A 39 9.88 13.20 2.49
C HIS A 39 8.99 11.95 2.48
N ALA A 40 7.73 12.08 2.91
CA ALA A 40 6.79 10.97 3.00
C ALA A 40 6.33 10.45 1.62
N ALA A 41 6.09 11.36 0.68
CA ALA A 41 5.63 11.02 -0.67
C ALA A 41 6.78 10.76 -1.65
N ARG A 42 8.03 11.11 -1.31
CA ARG A 42 9.21 10.98 -2.20
C ARG A 42 9.38 9.57 -2.75
N ALA A 43 9.12 8.54 -1.96
CA ALA A 43 9.24 7.15 -2.40
C ALA A 43 8.25 6.74 -3.51
N TYR A 44 7.19 7.53 -3.72
CA TYR A 44 6.16 7.33 -4.75
C TYR A 44 6.46 8.11 -6.03
N TRP A 45 7.30 9.13 -5.96
CA TRP A 45 7.64 10.02 -7.07
C TRP A 45 8.10 9.31 -8.35
N PRO A 46 8.98 8.28 -8.29
CA PRO A 46 9.45 7.60 -9.51
C PRO A 46 8.32 6.91 -10.29
N GLU A 47 7.22 6.59 -9.61
CA GLU A 47 6.06 5.86 -10.13
C GLU A 47 4.82 6.76 -10.23
N LYS A 48 4.97 8.07 -10.05
CA LYS A 48 3.88 9.05 -9.94
C LYS A 48 2.85 8.99 -11.07
N ASP A 49 3.32 8.70 -12.28
CA ASP A 49 2.51 8.66 -13.49
C ASP A 49 1.60 7.42 -13.54
N ASN A 50 1.93 6.40 -12.76
CA ASN A 50 1.14 5.17 -12.60
C ASN A 50 0.21 5.26 -11.37
N ILE A 51 0.25 6.35 -10.59
CA ILE A 51 -0.54 6.50 -9.38
C ILE A 51 -1.81 7.30 -9.68
N SER A 52 -2.96 6.74 -9.30
CA SER A 52 -4.27 7.35 -9.43
C SER A 52 -5.06 7.30 -8.13
N THR A 53 -6.15 8.07 -8.07
CA THR A 53 -7.06 8.09 -6.92
C THR A 53 -8.50 7.92 -7.37
N LEU A 54 -9.28 7.15 -6.61
CA LEU A 54 -10.71 6.98 -6.79
C LEU A 54 -11.39 6.88 -5.44
N GLU A 55 -12.37 7.75 -5.17
CA GLU A 55 -13.16 7.76 -3.93
C GLU A 55 -12.28 7.66 -2.65
N GLN A 56 -11.23 8.47 -2.52
CA GLN A 56 -10.32 8.42 -1.35
C GLN A 56 -9.55 7.09 -1.20
N LEU A 57 -9.35 6.36 -2.30
CA LEU A 57 -8.47 5.20 -2.37
C LEU A 57 -7.36 5.49 -3.39
N LEU A 58 -6.14 5.11 -3.05
CA LEU A 58 -4.98 5.25 -3.92
C LEU A 58 -4.72 3.94 -4.66
N PHE A 59 -4.31 4.06 -5.92
CA PHE A 59 -3.97 2.93 -6.78
C PHE A 59 -2.66 3.18 -7.50
N HIS A 60 -1.88 2.11 -7.69
CA HIS A 60 -0.75 2.04 -8.63
C HIS A 60 -1.16 1.09 -9.75
N ASP A 61 -1.32 1.60 -10.97
CA ASP A 61 -2.04 0.94 -12.06
C ASP A 61 -3.42 0.45 -11.58
N ASN A 62 -3.57 -0.87 -11.40
CA ASN A 62 -4.79 -1.52 -10.91
C ASN A 62 -4.65 -2.10 -9.50
N LYS A 63 -3.60 -1.71 -8.76
CA LYS A 63 -3.25 -2.25 -7.44
C LYS A 63 -3.54 -1.22 -6.36
N LEU A 64 -4.26 -1.63 -5.32
CA LEU A 64 -4.58 -0.77 -4.20
C LEU A 64 -3.30 -0.39 -3.43
N ILE A 65 -3.14 0.88 -3.11
CA ILE A 65 -2.13 1.38 -2.19
C ILE A 65 -2.77 1.47 -0.81
N PRO A 66 -2.53 0.49 0.10
CA PRO A 66 -3.10 0.53 1.43
C PRO A 66 -2.51 1.70 2.25
N PRO A 67 -3.35 2.35 3.08
CA PRO A 67 -2.86 3.31 4.07
C PRO A 67 -1.88 2.61 5.01
N LEU A 68 -0.95 3.37 5.60
CA LEU A 68 0.17 2.84 6.38
C LEU A 68 -0.29 1.85 7.46
N GLN A 69 -1.39 2.19 8.15
CA GLN A 69 -1.97 1.36 9.22
C GLN A 69 -2.39 -0.03 8.74
N LYS A 70 -2.86 -0.17 7.49
CA LYS A 70 -3.31 -1.45 6.92
C LYS A 70 -2.21 -2.28 6.29
N ARG A 71 -1.01 -1.72 6.08
CA ARG A 71 0.11 -2.45 5.47
C ARG A 71 0.52 -3.66 6.30
N ARG A 72 0.50 -3.56 7.63
CA ARG A 72 0.81 -4.69 8.52
C ARG A 72 -0.19 -5.83 8.35
N ASP A 73 -1.49 -5.53 8.39
CA ASP A 73 -2.55 -6.53 8.22
C ASP A 73 -2.47 -7.21 6.85
N VAL A 74 -2.21 -6.42 5.80
CA VAL A 74 -2.03 -6.92 4.44
C VAL A 74 -0.82 -7.86 4.37
N LEU A 75 0.31 -7.50 4.99
CA LEU A 75 1.49 -8.37 5.07
C LEU A 75 1.19 -9.65 5.83
N THR A 76 0.57 -9.58 7.00
CA THR A 76 0.17 -10.77 7.78
C THR A 76 -0.71 -11.70 6.95
N LYS A 77 -1.72 -11.17 6.25
CA LYS A 77 -2.59 -11.96 5.35
C LYS A 77 -1.82 -12.59 4.18
N ILE A 78 -0.81 -11.92 3.64
CA ILE A 78 0.06 -12.48 2.59
C ILE A 78 0.94 -13.62 3.15
N HIS A 79 1.39 -13.51 4.40
CA HIS A 79 2.31 -14.46 5.04
C HIS A 79 1.60 -15.69 5.61
N ASP A 80 0.52 -15.51 6.37
CA ASP A 80 -0.09 -16.56 7.20
C ASP A 80 -0.50 -17.79 6.40
N GLY A 81 -0.90 -17.65 5.13
CA GLY A 81 -1.22 -18.80 4.27
C GLY A 81 -2.29 -19.77 4.82
N HIS A 82 -2.90 -19.45 5.96
CA HIS A 82 -3.73 -20.34 6.79
C HIS A 82 -5.22 -20.16 6.57
N LEU A 83 -5.56 -19.86 5.32
CA LEU A 83 -6.88 -20.07 4.75
C LEU A 83 -6.56 -20.70 3.39
N GLY A 84 -7.34 -21.66 2.89
CA GLY A 84 -7.07 -22.47 1.67
C GLY A 84 -6.90 -21.68 0.35
N ILE A 85 -5.88 -20.82 0.27
CA ILE A 85 -5.77 -19.62 -0.57
C ILE A 85 -4.48 -19.68 -1.42
N ILE A 86 -4.02 -20.87 -1.81
CA ILE A 86 -2.84 -20.95 -2.70
C ILE A 86 -3.13 -20.28 -4.07
N LYS A 87 -4.39 -20.05 -4.45
CA LYS A 87 -4.78 -19.17 -5.57
C LYS A 87 -4.77 -17.66 -5.29
N MET A 88 -5.10 -17.15 -4.08
CA MET A 88 -5.03 -15.69 -3.85
C MET A 88 -3.65 -15.21 -3.39
N LYS A 89 -2.64 -16.06 -3.13
CA LYS A 89 -1.28 -15.55 -2.83
C LYS A 89 -0.66 -14.76 -3.99
N GLY A 90 -1.00 -15.13 -5.22
CA GLY A 90 -0.65 -14.37 -6.43
C GLY A 90 -1.55 -13.15 -6.62
N MET A 91 -2.85 -13.31 -6.42
CA MET A 91 -3.82 -12.20 -6.57
C MET A 91 -3.64 -11.12 -5.51
N ALA A 92 -3.37 -11.46 -4.24
CA ALA A 92 -3.14 -10.48 -3.17
C ALA A 92 -1.85 -9.69 -3.40
N ARG A 93 -0.74 -10.36 -3.80
CA ARG A 93 0.50 -9.66 -4.20
C ARG A 93 0.32 -8.82 -5.46
N ASN A 94 -0.61 -9.20 -6.33
CA ASN A 94 -0.98 -8.41 -7.50
C ASN A 94 -2.09 -7.39 -7.21
N ALA A 95 -2.75 -7.43 -6.06
CA ALA A 95 -3.87 -6.56 -5.71
C ALA A 95 -3.42 -5.35 -4.90
N VAL A 96 -2.24 -5.38 -4.30
CA VAL A 96 -1.70 -4.26 -3.53
C VAL A 96 -0.30 -3.86 -3.97
N TRP A 97 0.02 -2.58 -3.78
CA TRP A 97 1.35 -2.04 -4.06
C TRP A 97 1.68 -0.90 -3.11
N TRP A 98 2.94 -0.80 -2.69
CA TRP A 98 3.54 0.40 -2.10
C TRP A 98 5.07 0.33 -2.25
N PRO A 99 5.78 1.47 -2.19
CA PRO A 99 7.23 1.49 -2.26
C PRO A 99 7.85 0.57 -1.19
N GLY A 100 8.71 -0.34 -1.62
CA GLY A 100 9.42 -1.25 -0.70
C GLY A 100 8.66 -2.52 -0.30
N ILE A 101 7.43 -2.79 -0.77
CA ILE A 101 6.68 -4.02 -0.46
C ILE A 101 7.48 -5.32 -0.69
N LYS A 102 8.31 -5.36 -1.75
CA LYS A 102 9.20 -6.51 -2.06
C LYS A 102 10.30 -6.69 -1.01
N LYS A 103 10.79 -5.60 -0.41
CA LYS A 103 11.79 -5.66 0.69
C LYS A 103 11.10 -6.06 2.00
N THR A 104 9.96 -5.47 2.34
CA THR A 104 9.22 -5.77 3.58
C THR A 104 8.73 -7.22 3.65
N SER A 105 8.22 -7.76 2.54
CA SER A 105 7.81 -9.17 2.44
C SER A 105 8.97 -10.17 2.56
N ARG A 106 10.22 -9.75 2.31
CA ARG A 106 11.41 -10.57 2.54
C ARG A 106 11.85 -10.52 4.01
N THR A 107 11.86 -9.35 4.63
CA THR A 107 12.30 -9.17 6.03
C THR A 107 11.43 -9.91 7.05
N LEU A 108 10.12 -10.05 6.80
CA LEU A 108 9.25 -10.83 7.67
C LEU A 108 9.49 -12.34 7.56
N GLN A 109 10.02 -12.87 6.45
CA GLN A 109 10.39 -14.30 6.34
C GLN A 109 11.53 -14.68 7.28
N THR A 110 12.42 -13.73 7.59
CA THR A 110 13.53 -13.94 8.52
C THR A 110 13.11 -13.93 9.99
N ASN A 111 12.00 -13.28 10.35
CA ASN A 111 11.55 -13.16 11.74
C ASN A 111 10.60 -14.26 12.22
N VAL A 112 10.07 -15.12 11.33
CA VAL A 112 9.23 -16.26 11.75
C VAL A 112 10.04 -17.50 12.14
N ARG A 113 11.39 -17.44 12.10
CA ARG A 113 12.25 -18.58 12.45
C ARG A 113 12.64 -18.67 13.94
N HIS A 114 12.24 -17.73 14.79
CA HIS A 114 12.68 -17.69 16.20
C HIS A 114 11.57 -17.57 17.27
N ALA A 115 10.30 -17.79 16.92
CA ALA A 115 9.21 -17.86 17.90
C ALA A 115 8.59 -19.26 17.93
N ARG A 116 9.41 -20.26 18.26
CA ARG A 116 8.96 -21.55 18.76
C ARG A 116 9.90 -21.99 19.88
N LYS A 117 9.50 -21.72 21.11
CA LYS A 117 9.67 -22.58 22.28
C LYS A 117 8.62 -22.19 23.31
#